data_AF-A0A821ERP8-F1
#
_entry.id   AF-A0A821ERP8-F1
#
_cell.length_a   1.000
_cell.length_b   1.000
_cell.length_c   1.000
_cell.angle_alpha   90.00
_cell.angle_beta   90.00
_cell.angle_gamma   90.00
#
_symmetry.space_group_name_H-M   'P 1'
#
loop_
_entity.id
_entity.type
_entity.pdbx_description
1 polymer ?
#
loop_
_entity_poly.entity_id
_entity_poly.type
_entity_poly.pdbx_seq_one_letter_code
_entity_poly.pdbx_strand_id
1 'polypeptide(L)'
;MYNMITKEKLINCGICKKQFNDPRILPCSHTYCLRCIKQIASNHSEYFECPQYDGAIVPKDSIDTLKVNQTVNDIIEFLNFSSGLIPCTNCNSTTSETWCNNCTTSYCARCCQDVHRIRAFQNHQLISLREKSIELMSCESHQDEILKYWCLKCDTCVCSDCLLNDHKEHPYILIHKAAKDFETKVTFNNTNNSI
;
A
#
# COMPACT_ATOMS: atom_id res chain seq x y z
N MET A 1 -19.35 -13.09 14.74
CA MET A 1 -19.35 -12.35 13.47
C MET A 1 -18.09 -11.49 13.45
N TYR A 2 -17.09 -11.85 12.64
CA TYR A 2 -15.87 -11.04 12.53
C TYR A 2 -16.14 -9.84 11.61
N ASN A 3 -15.97 -8.63 12.13
CA ASN A 3 -16.10 -7.39 11.37
C ASN A 3 -14.96 -7.32 10.34
N MET A 4 -15.24 -7.65 9.09
CA MET A 4 -14.32 -7.41 7.99
C MET A 4 -14.12 -5.89 7.83
N ILE A 5 -12.95 -5.38 8.22
CA ILE A 5 -12.54 -4.01 7.89
C ILE A 5 -12.31 -3.96 6.38
N THR A 6 -12.93 -3.00 5.69
CA THR A 6 -12.81 -2.85 4.23
C THR A 6 -11.44 -2.29 3.85
N LYS A 7 -10.87 -2.72 2.72
CA LYS A 7 -9.58 -2.23 2.17
C LYS A 7 -9.48 -0.71 2.19
N GLU A 8 -10.56 -0.04 1.78
CA GLU A 8 -10.62 1.42 1.72
C GLU A 8 -10.35 2.08 3.08
N LYS A 9 -10.84 1.51 4.18
CA LYS A 9 -10.59 2.06 5.52
C LYS A 9 -9.14 1.88 5.99
N LEU A 10 -8.41 0.95 5.38
CA LEU A 10 -7.05 0.60 5.78
C LEU A 10 -6.00 1.41 5.04
N ILE A 11 -6.25 1.67 3.75
CA ILE A 11 -5.28 2.38 2.91
C ILE A 11 -5.69 3.78 2.52
N ASN A 12 -6.94 4.20 2.75
CA ASN A 12 -7.37 5.56 2.41
C ASN A 12 -7.50 6.45 3.64
N CYS A 13 -7.04 7.68 3.48
CA CYS A 13 -7.17 8.72 4.47
C CYS A 13 -8.63 9.12 4.68
N GLY A 14 -9.06 9.15 5.94
CA GLY A 14 -10.43 9.52 6.32
C GLY A 14 -10.83 10.96 5.94
N ILE A 15 -9.86 11.84 5.67
CA ILE A 15 -10.07 13.24 5.28
C ILE A 15 -10.13 13.38 3.76
N CYS A 16 -9.04 13.09 3.04
CA CYS A 16 -8.99 13.29 1.59
C CYS A 16 -9.63 12.15 0.77
N LYS A 17 -9.99 11.04 1.41
CA LYS A 17 -10.57 9.83 0.80
C LYS A 17 -9.70 9.17 -0.28
N LYS A 18 -8.43 9.58 -0.38
CA LYS A 18 -7.40 8.98 -1.26
C LYS A 18 -6.48 8.07 -0.46
N GLN A 19 -5.71 7.23 -1.15
CA GLN A 19 -4.66 6.44 -0.54
C GLN A 19 -3.76 7.32 0.34
N PHE A 20 -3.33 6.78 1.49
CA PHE A 20 -2.42 7.49 2.38
C PHE A 20 -1.15 7.89 1.64
N ASN A 21 -0.69 9.08 1.98
CA ASN A 21 0.58 9.66 1.56
C ASN A 21 1.13 10.37 2.79
N ASP A 22 2.31 9.94 3.25
CA ASP A 22 2.88 10.31 4.54
C ASP A 22 1.85 10.16 5.69
N PRO A 23 1.39 8.91 5.97
CA PRO A 23 0.42 8.65 7.02
C PRO A 23 1.01 8.94 8.40
N ARG A 24 0.36 9.78 9.19
CA ARG A 24 0.73 10.10 10.56
C ARG A 24 -0.27 9.54 11.54
N ILE A 25 0.22 8.86 12.58
CA ILE A 25 -0.60 8.31 13.65
C ILE A 25 -0.76 9.33 14.78
N LEU A 26 -1.99 9.52 15.21
CA LEU A 26 -2.34 10.39 16.33
C LEU A 26 -2.25 9.63 17.67
N PRO A 27 -2.19 10.34 18.82
CA PRO A 27 -2.28 9.70 20.14
C PRO A 27 -3.55 8.86 20.36
N CYS A 28 -4.64 9.18 19.66
CA CYS A 28 -5.87 8.38 19.64
C CYS A 28 -5.83 7.19 18.65
N SER A 29 -4.66 6.89 18.07
CA SER A 29 -4.40 5.82 17.10
C SER A 29 -5.06 5.97 15.72
N HIS A 30 -5.86 7.02 15.48
CA HIS A 30 -6.32 7.34 14.13
C HIS A 30 -5.18 7.86 13.26
N THR A 31 -5.28 7.63 11.95
CA THR A 31 -4.22 7.95 10.99
C THR A 31 -4.73 8.83 9.85
N TYR A 32 -3.96 9.86 9.49
CA TYR A 32 -4.25 10.79 8.39
C TYR A 32 -2.98 11.16 7.63
N CYS A 33 -3.09 11.61 6.38
CA CYS A 33 -1.95 12.20 5.66
C CYS A 33 -1.43 13.45 6.38
N LEU A 34 -0.11 13.65 6.47
CA LEU A 34 0.48 14.87 7.02
C LEU A 34 -0.14 16.13 6.41
N ARG A 35 -0.26 16.18 5.07
CA ARG A 35 -0.86 17.32 4.36
C ARG A 35 -2.28 17.63 4.82
N CYS A 36 -3.08 16.61 5.14
CA CYS A 36 -4.48 16.78 5.54
C CYS A 36 -4.57 17.37 6.95
N ILE A 37 -3.71 16.89 7.86
CA ILE A 37 -3.59 17.43 9.23
C ILE A 37 -3.18 18.91 9.16
N LYS A 38 -2.12 19.21 8.40
CA LYS A 38 -1.62 20.59 8.21
C LYS A 38 -2.67 21.53 7.61
N GLN A 39 -3.40 21.07 6.60
CA GLN A 39 -4.41 21.89 5.92
C GLN A 39 -5.57 22.25 6.85
N ILE A 40 -6.07 21.29 7.65
CA ILE A 40 -7.16 21.56 8.61
C ILE A 40 -6.69 22.49 9.72
N ALA A 41 -5.52 22.24 10.31
CA ALA A 41 -4.94 23.14 11.31
C ALA A 41 -4.77 24.56 10.73
N SER A 42 -4.19 24.71 9.55
CA SER A 42 -3.95 26.03 8.96
C SER A 42 -5.23 26.83 8.66
N ASN A 43 -6.35 26.16 8.39
CA ASN A 43 -7.58 26.82 7.97
C ASN A 43 -8.52 27.17 9.13
N HIS A 44 -8.42 26.49 10.27
CA HIS A 44 -9.48 26.52 11.29
C HIS A 44 -9.01 26.67 12.75
N SER A 45 -7.72 26.50 13.09
CA SER A 45 -7.26 26.56 14.50
C SER A 45 -5.73 26.47 14.68
N GLU A 46 -5.17 26.92 15.81
CA GLU A 46 -3.75 26.64 16.18
C GLU A 46 -3.48 25.17 16.55
N TYR A 47 -4.41 24.27 16.22
CA TYR A 47 -4.35 22.84 16.48
C TYR A 47 -5.15 22.06 15.43
N PHE A 48 -4.90 20.76 15.33
CA PHE A 48 -5.74 19.80 14.63
C PHE A 48 -6.54 18.99 15.65
N GLU A 49 -7.84 18.83 15.43
CA GLU A 49 -8.68 17.91 16.21
C GLU A 49 -9.07 16.70 15.36
N CYS A 50 -8.98 15.51 15.96
CA CYS A 50 -9.31 14.27 15.28
C CYS A 50 -10.80 14.20 14.90
N PRO A 51 -11.16 14.05 13.62
CA PRO A 51 -12.56 13.96 13.19
C PRO A 51 -13.31 12.70 13.65
N GLN A 52 -12.62 11.75 14.27
CA GLN A 52 -13.16 10.44 14.66
C GLN A 52 -13.18 10.23 16.18
N TYR A 53 -12.54 11.12 16.95
CA TYR A 53 -12.49 11.03 18.40
C TYR A 53 -12.39 12.44 18.99
N ASP A 54 -13.48 12.88 19.60
CA ASP A 54 -13.56 14.18 20.27
C ASP A 54 -12.51 14.26 21.38
N GLY A 55 -11.77 15.37 21.43
CA GLY A 55 -10.73 15.60 22.44
C GLY A 55 -9.32 15.11 22.10
N ALA A 56 -9.12 14.43 20.96
CA ALA A 56 -7.76 14.18 20.46
C ALA A 56 -7.25 15.40 19.67
N ILE A 57 -6.57 16.30 20.39
CA ILE A 57 -6.03 17.56 19.88
C ILE A 57 -4.51 17.44 19.67
N VAL A 58 -4.03 17.90 18.52
CA VAL A 58 -2.61 17.99 18.16
C VAL A 58 -2.25 19.46 17.91
N PRO A 59 -1.43 20.09 18.76
CA PRO A 59 -0.95 21.46 18.54
C PRO A 59 -0.21 21.59 17.21
N LYS A 60 -0.40 22.72 16.51
CA LYS A 60 0.17 22.96 15.17
C LYS A 60 1.68 22.75 15.12
N ASP A 61 2.40 23.24 16.13
CA ASP A 61 3.86 23.14 16.22
C ASP A 61 4.37 21.71 16.45
N SER A 62 3.49 20.80 16.87
CA SER A 62 3.82 19.38 17.08
C SER A 62 3.48 18.47 15.90
N ILE A 63 2.75 18.95 14.89
CA ILE A 63 2.27 18.14 13.75
C ILE A 63 3.43 17.43 13.03
N ASP A 64 4.53 18.13 12.81
CA ASP A 64 5.71 17.58 12.13
C ASP A 64 6.45 16.51 12.96
N THR A 65 6.19 16.44 14.27
CA THR A 65 6.79 15.43 15.17
C THR A 65 5.94 14.16 15.31
N LEU A 66 4.71 14.15 14.77
CA LEU A 66 3.87 12.96 14.75
C LEU A 66 4.61 11.81 14.05
N LYS A 67 4.51 10.60 14.63
CA LYS A 67 5.14 9.42 14.05
C LYS A 67 4.47 9.04 12.74
N VAL A 68 5.28 8.63 11.77
CA VAL A 68 4.78 7.96 10.56
C VAL A 68 4.18 6.62 10.97
N ASN A 69 3.01 6.30 10.43
CA ASN A 69 2.39 5.00 10.62
C ASN A 69 2.98 4.00 9.61
N GLN A 70 4.06 3.33 10.01
CA GLN A 70 4.79 2.40 9.13
C GLN A 70 3.92 1.21 8.70
N THR A 71 3.12 0.65 9.60
CA THR A 71 2.12 -0.39 9.33
C THR A 71 1.27 -0.08 8.10
N VAL A 72 0.78 1.16 7.98
CA VAL A 72 -0.06 1.58 6.85
C VAL A 72 0.73 1.61 5.55
N ASN A 73 1.99 2.04 5.58
CA ASN A 73 2.86 2.00 4.41
C ASN A 73 3.14 0.55 3.98
N ASP A 74 3.43 -0.34 4.93
CA ASP A 74 3.73 -1.75 4.66
C ASP A 74 2.50 -2.46 4.06
N ILE A 75 1.31 -2.18 4.59
CA ILE A 75 0.04 -2.67 4.02
C ILE A 75 -0.15 -2.16 2.59
N ILE A 76 0.12 -0.87 2.34
CA ILE A 76 0.02 -0.26 1.00
C ILE A 76 0.99 -0.91 0.03
N GLU A 77 2.25 -1.05 0.42
CA GLU A 77 3.30 -1.64 -0.39
C GLU A 77 2.94 -3.09 -0.74
N PHE A 78 2.56 -3.88 0.26
CA PHE A 78 2.13 -5.25 0.06
C PHE A 78 0.90 -5.35 -0.86
N LEU A 79 -0.08 -4.45 -0.73
CA LEU A 79 -1.24 -4.39 -1.62
C LEU A 79 -0.86 -4.05 -3.06
N ASN A 80 0.11 -3.15 -3.27
CA ASN A 80 0.61 -2.83 -4.61
C ASN A 80 1.32 -4.04 -5.23
N PHE A 81 2.16 -4.75 -4.47
CA PHE A 81 2.81 -5.99 -4.92
C PHE A 81 1.80 -7.09 -5.25
N SER A 82 0.81 -7.32 -4.39
CA SER A 82 -0.20 -8.36 -4.59
C SER A 82 -1.11 -8.13 -5.79
N SER A 83 -1.35 -6.87 -6.17
CA SER A 83 -2.20 -6.50 -7.31
C SER A 83 -1.43 -6.37 -8.62
N GLY A 84 -0.10 -6.40 -8.59
CA GLY A 84 0.74 -6.13 -9.77
C GLY A 84 0.64 -4.68 -10.27
N LEU A 85 -0.06 -3.80 -9.56
CA LEU A 85 -0.27 -2.39 -9.92
C LEU A 85 0.77 -1.49 -9.25
N ILE A 86 2.04 -1.78 -9.49
CA ILE A 86 3.15 -1.02 -8.91
C ILE A 86 3.47 0.16 -9.84
N PRO A 87 3.40 1.42 -9.40
CA PRO A 87 3.73 2.57 -10.26
C PRO A 87 5.24 2.69 -10.48
N CYS A 88 5.63 3.14 -11.68
CA CYS A 88 7.01 3.47 -11.98
C CYS A 88 7.51 4.62 -11.13
N THR A 89 8.60 4.40 -10.38
CA THR A 89 9.15 5.39 -9.44
C THR A 89 9.73 6.63 -10.15
N ASN A 90 10.10 6.50 -11.43
CA ASN A 90 10.71 7.59 -12.18
C ASN A 90 9.70 8.49 -12.92
N CYS A 91 8.56 7.95 -13.38
CA CYS A 91 7.61 8.72 -14.17
C CYS A 91 6.18 8.77 -13.60
N ASN A 92 5.88 7.99 -12.55
CA ASN A 92 4.57 7.90 -11.88
C ASN A 92 3.34 7.69 -12.80
N SER A 93 3.55 7.42 -14.10
CA SER A 93 2.51 7.50 -15.14
C SER A 93 2.14 6.13 -15.73
N THR A 94 2.95 5.12 -15.47
CA THR A 94 2.81 3.76 -16.02
C THR A 94 3.09 2.74 -14.93
N THR A 95 2.41 1.59 -15.00
CA THR A 95 2.74 0.42 -14.19
C THR A 95 4.15 -0.04 -14.52
N SER A 96 4.88 -0.40 -13.48
CA SER A 96 6.20 -0.98 -13.58
C SER A 96 6.12 -2.40 -14.11
N GLU A 97 7.19 -2.83 -14.78
CA GLU A 97 7.36 -4.19 -15.28
C GLU A 97 8.62 -4.84 -14.72
N THR A 98 9.62 -4.02 -14.35
CA THR A 98 10.94 -4.47 -13.93
C THR A 98 11.25 -3.95 -12.54
N TRP A 99 11.83 -4.82 -11.71
CA TRP A 99 12.44 -4.47 -10.45
C TRP A 99 13.96 -4.48 -10.60
N CYS A 100 14.61 -3.45 -10.06
CA CYS A 100 16.06 -3.38 -9.95
C CYS A 100 16.47 -3.62 -8.50
N ASN A 101 17.24 -4.69 -8.24
CA ASN A 101 17.69 -5.02 -6.89
C ASN A 101 18.69 -3.98 -6.34
N ASN A 102 19.54 -3.42 -7.20
CA ASN A 102 20.55 -2.44 -6.78
C ASN A 102 19.94 -1.06 -6.49
N CYS A 103 18.96 -0.64 -7.28
CA CYS A 103 18.23 0.61 -7.03
C CYS A 103 17.10 0.44 -6.01
N THR A 104 16.81 -0.80 -5.59
CA THR A 104 15.69 -1.17 -4.70
C THR A 104 14.37 -0.52 -5.12
N THR A 105 14.08 -0.54 -6.42
CA THR A 105 12.96 0.21 -6.98
C THR A 105 12.44 -0.39 -8.28
N SER A 106 11.24 0.04 -8.67
CA SER A 106 10.53 -0.48 -9.83
C SER A 106 10.43 0.55 -10.95
N TYR A 107 10.51 0.06 -12.18
CA TYR A 107 10.48 0.89 -13.38
C TYR A 107 9.51 0.31 -14.41
N CYS A 108 8.84 1.19 -15.16
CA CYS A 108 8.26 0.80 -16.45
C CYS A 108 9.38 0.53 -17.46
N ALA A 109 9.06 -0.19 -18.54
CA ALA A 109 10.04 -0.60 -19.55
C ALA A 109 10.92 0.56 -20.05
N ARG A 110 10.30 1.71 -20.36
CA ARG A 110 11.00 2.91 -20.83
C ARG A 110 11.97 3.47 -19.79
N CYS A 111 11.50 3.73 -18.56
CA CYS A 111 12.35 4.31 -17.53
C CYS A 111 13.47 3.35 -17.11
N CYS A 112 13.20 2.05 -17.12
CA CYS A 112 14.21 1.03 -16.88
C CYS A 112 15.35 1.16 -17.90
N GLN A 113 15.01 1.28 -19.18
CA GLN A 113 15.98 1.45 -20.25
C GLN A 113 16.74 2.78 -20.14
N ASP A 114 16.05 3.88 -19.85
CA ASP A 114 16.64 5.22 -19.73
C ASP A 114 17.65 5.32 -18.58
N VAL A 115 17.39 4.65 -17.45
CA VAL A 115 18.30 4.59 -16.30
C VAL A 115 19.45 3.64 -16.56
N HIS A 116 19.18 2.39 -16.95
CA HIS A 116 20.21 1.35 -17.01
C HIS A 116 21.07 1.39 -18.28
N ARG A 117 20.79 2.27 -19.25
CA ARG A 117 21.75 2.58 -20.33
C ARG A 117 22.95 3.37 -19.84
N ILE A 118 22.86 4.07 -18.71
CA ILE A 118 23.96 4.84 -18.12
C ILE A 118 25.00 3.87 -17.59
N ARG A 119 26.29 4.05 -17.97
CA ARG A 119 27.40 3.14 -17.63
C ARG A 119 27.48 2.75 -16.15
N ALA A 120 27.17 3.68 -15.25
CA ALA A 120 27.19 3.44 -13.80
C ALA A 120 26.17 2.37 -13.35
N PHE A 121 25.10 2.13 -14.12
CA PHE A 121 23.98 1.28 -13.74
C PHE A 121 23.80 0.05 -14.66
N GLN A 122 24.65 -0.12 -15.68
CA GLN A 122 24.51 -1.18 -16.69
C GLN A 122 24.60 -2.60 -16.10
N ASN A 123 25.28 -2.78 -14.97
CA ASN A 123 25.47 -4.07 -14.31
C ASN A 123 24.50 -4.32 -13.14
N HIS A 124 23.47 -3.49 -13.01
CA HIS A 124 22.45 -3.73 -12.00
C HIS A 124 21.66 -5.01 -12.30
N GLN A 125 21.28 -5.73 -11.26
CA GLN A 125 20.46 -6.92 -11.38
C GLN A 125 18.99 -6.52 -11.57
N LEU A 126 18.46 -6.87 -12.74
CA LEU A 126 17.07 -6.64 -13.12
C LEU A 126 16.31 -7.97 -13.10
N ILE A 127 15.13 -7.98 -12.49
CA ILE A 127 14.21 -9.11 -12.52
C ILE A 127 12.81 -8.63 -12.88
N SER A 128 11.97 -9.53 -13.40
CA SER A 128 10.59 -9.15 -13.68
C SER A 128 9.86 -8.87 -12.36
N LEU A 129 8.94 -7.90 -12.37
CA LEU A 129 8.13 -7.64 -11.18
C LEU A 129 7.25 -8.82 -10.77
N ARG A 130 6.91 -9.69 -11.72
CA ARG A 130 6.20 -10.95 -11.43
C ARG A 130 7.05 -11.90 -10.62
N GLU A 131 8.33 -12.05 -10.94
CA GLU A 131 9.25 -12.87 -10.14
C GLU A 131 9.50 -12.23 -8.77
N LYS A 132 9.69 -10.90 -8.72
CA LYS A 132 9.86 -10.19 -7.45
C LYS A 132 8.64 -10.29 -6.54
N SER A 133 7.43 -10.22 -7.09
CA SER A 133 6.20 -10.32 -6.30
C SER A 133 6.02 -11.71 -5.70
N ILE A 134 6.43 -12.77 -6.40
CA ILE A 134 6.43 -14.13 -5.85
C ILE A 134 7.43 -14.23 -4.69
N GLU A 135 8.65 -13.73 -4.87
CA GLU A 135 9.69 -13.71 -3.81
C GLU A 135 9.23 -12.96 -2.56
N LEU A 136 8.63 -11.78 -2.72
CA LEU A 136 8.17 -10.95 -1.59
C LEU A 136 6.89 -11.46 -0.93
N MET A 137 6.10 -12.29 -1.64
CA MET A 137 4.84 -12.80 -1.12
C MET A 137 4.88 -14.27 -0.73
N SER A 138 6.03 -14.94 -0.78
CA SER A 138 6.18 -16.28 -0.21
C SER A 138 6.21 -16.23 1.31
N CYS A 139 5.51 -17.17 1.96
CA CYS A 139 5.56 -17.30 3.40
C CYS A 139 6.87 -17.97 3.84
N GLU A 140 7.60 -17.34 4.77
CA GLU A 140 8.86 -17.89 5.27
C GLU A 140 8.67 -19.15 6.11
N SER A 141 7.56 -19.24 6.85
CA SER A 141 7.25 -20.39 7.72
C SER A 141 6.58 -21.54 6.98
N HIS A 142 5.97 -21.28 5.83
CA HIS A 142 5.18 -22.25 5.07
C HIS A 142 5.62 -22.20 3.61
N GLN A 143 6.54 -23.08 3.25
CA GLN A 143 7.06 -23.20 1.89
C GLN A 143 5.91 -23.46 0.90
N ASP A 144 5.96 -22.81 -0.27
CA ASP A 144 4.93 -22.85 -1.32
C ASP A 144 3.61 -22.13 -1.01
N GLU A 145 3.40 -21.60 0.20
CA GLU A 145 2.26 -20.75 0.51
C GLU A 145 2.53 -19.28 0.21
N ILE A 146 1.48 -18.59 -0.23
CA ILE A 146 1.52 -17.16 -0.56
C ILE A 146 0.81 -16.38 0.55
N LEU A 147 1.45 -15.29 0.98
CA LEU A 147 0.89 -14.29 1.90
C LEU A 147 -0.37 -13.68 1.27
N LYS A 148 -1.51 -13.80 1.96
CA LYS A 148 -2.84 -13.40 1.45
C LYS A 148 -3.58 -12.47 2.40
N TYR A 149 -3.09 -12.36 3.63
CA TYR A 149 -3.79 -11.70 4.73
C TYR A 149 -2.85 -10.82 5.53
N TRP A 150 -3.38 -9.75 6.12
CA TRP A 150 -2.66 -8.98 7.13
C TRP A 150 -3.28 -9.27 8.49
N CYS A 151 -2.47 -9.73 9.43
CA CYS A 151 -2.89 -9.96 10.81
C CYS A 151 -2.85 -8.63 11.57
N LEU A 152 -4.03 -8.11 11.95
CA LEU A 152 -4.15 -6.80 12.61
C LEU A 152 -3.60 -6.78 14.04
N LYS A 153 -3.49 -7.95 14.68
CA LYS A 153 -2.94 -8.08 16.04
C LYS A 153 -1.41 -8.18 16.05
N CYS A 154 -0.84 -8.92 15.10
CA CYS A 154 0.60 -9.17 15.00
C CYS A 154 1.32 -8.19 14.09
N ASP A 155 0.55 -7.38 13.37
CA ASP A 155 1.05 -6.38 12.43
C ASP A 155 1.98 -6.94 11.36
N THR A 156 1.56 -8.03 10.74
CA THR A 156 2.36 -8.77 9.76
C THR A 156 1.51 -9.48 8.72
N CYS A 157 2.11 -9.72 7.56
CA CYS A 157 1.53 -10.53 6.49
C CYS A 157 1.55 -12.01 6.88
N VAL A 158 0.45 -12.70 6.60
CA VAL A 158 0.28 -14.13 6.91
C VAL A 158 -0.36 -14.87 5.74
N CYS A 159 0.03 -16.13 5.55
CA CYS A 159 -0.62 -17.04 4.60
C CYS A 159 -1.85 -17.71 5.24
N SER A 160 -2.54 -18.56 4.47
CA SER A 160 -3.68 -19.33 4.97
C SER A 160 -3.30 -20.23 6.14
N ASP A 161 -2.13 -20.88 6.07
CA ASP A 161 -1.69 -21.83 7.10
C ASP A 161 -1.31 -21.10 8.40
N CYS A 162 -0.65 -19.94 8.32
CA CYS A 162 -0.45 -19.07 9.47
C CYS A 162 -1.79 -18.73 10.17
N LEU A 163 -2.83 -18.42 9.41
CA LEU A 163 -4.17 -18.13 9.95
C LEU A 163 -4.87 -19.35 10.53
N LEU A 164 -4.54 -20.57 10.13
CA LEU A 164 -5.12 -21.77 10.72
C LEU A 164 -4.39 -22.22 11.99
N ASN A 165 -3.14 -21.79 12.15
CA ASN A 165 -2.26 -22.15 13.24
C ASN A 165 -2.02 -20.95 14.17
N ASP A 166 -0.85 -20.30 14.07
CA ASP A 166 -0.37 -19.28 15.03
C ASP A 166 -1.27 -18.04 15.13
N HIS A 167 -2.12 -17.78 14.12
CA HIS A 167 -3.00 -16.62 14.03
C HIS A 167 -4.50 -16.98 14.01
N LYS A 168 -4.88 -18.19 14.46
CA LYS A 168 -6.25 -18.75 14.40
C LYS A 168 -7.37 -17.83 14.86
N GLU A 169 -7.12 -17.05 15.91
CA GLU A 169 -8.12 -16.17 16.52
C GLU A 169 -7.80 -14.68 16.33
N HIS A 170 -6.77 -14.37 15.54
CA HIS A 170 -6.37 -12.98 15.35
C HIS A 170 -7.25 -12.31 14.28
N PRO A 171 -7.68 -11.06 14.51
CA PRO A 171 -8.38 -10.31 13.49
C PRO A 171 -7.46 -10.10 12.28
N TYR A 172 -8.00 -10.30 11.08
CA TYR A 172 -7.25 -10.18 9.83
C TYR A 172 -8.09 -9.55 8.74
N ILE A 173 -7.42 -9.13 7.67
CA ILE A 173 -8.03 -8.63 6.44
C ILE A 173 -7.58 -9.45 5.24
N LEU A 174 -8.47 -9.61 4.25
CA LEU A 174 -8.17 -10.25 2.96
C LEU A 174 -7.61 -9.21 2.00
N ILE A 175 -6.42 -9.47 1.49
CA ILE A 175 -5.66 -8.49 0.69
C ILE A 175 -6.13 -8.51 -0.77
N HIS A 176 -6.41 -9.69 -1.33
CA HIS A 176 -6.85 -9.87 -2.73
C HIS A 176 -8.33 -9.49 -2.99
N LYS A 177 -9.21 -9.47 -1.97
CA LYS A 177 -10.64 -9.16 -2.17
C LYS A 177 -10.91 -7.67 -2.46
N ALA A 178 -9.86 -6.90 -2.69
CA ALA A 178 -9.91 -5.52 -3.09
C ALA A 178 -9.18 -5.21 -4.42
N ALA A 179 -8.74 -6.26 -5.13
CA ALA A 179 -8.28 -6.23 -6.52
C ALA A 179 -9.34 -6.79 -7.49
N LYS A 180 -10.34 -7.54 -6.99
CA LYS A 180 -11.36 -8.22 -7.80
C LYS A 180 -12.37 -7.33 -8.52
N ASP A 181 -12.37 -6.02 -8.28
CA ASP A 181 -13.17 -5.06 -9.07
C ASP A 181 -12.49 -4.66 -10.40
N PHE A 182 -11.25 -5.13 -10.65
CA PHE A 182 -10.52 -4.82 -11.90
C PHE A 182 -10.64 -5.88 -13.01
N GLU A 183 -11.08 -7.11 -12.73
CA GLU A 183 -11.24 -8.13 -13.78
C GLU A 183 -12.58 -8.03 -14.52
N THR A 184 -13.62 -7.43 -13.94
CA THR A 184 -14.94 -7.30 -14.60
C THR A 184 -15.11 -6.06 -15.48
N LYS A 185 -14.11 -5.18 -15.59
CA LYS A 185 -14.19 -3.95 -16.42
C LYS A 185 -13.25 -3.89 -17.63
N VAL A 186 -12.43 -4.92 -17.89
CA VAL A 186 -11.53 -4.95 -19.07
C VAL A 186 -12.04 -5.84 -20.22
N THR A 187 -13.05 -6.68 -19.99
CA THR A 187 -13.71 -7.44 -21.06
C THR A 187 -15.20 -7.16 -21.07
N PHE A 188 -15.61 -6.04 -21.67
CA PHE A 188 -16.87 -5.84 -22.41
C PHE A 188 -16.94 -4.36 -22.76
N ASN A 189 -16.36 -3.98 -23.91
CA ASN A 189 -16.82 -2.92 -24.81
C ASN A 189 -15.80 -2.74 -25.94
N ASN A 190 -15.64 -3.76 -26.77
CA ASN A 190 -15.12 -3.61 -28.13
C ASN A 190 -15.64 -4.75 -29.01
N THR A 191 -16.92 -4.69 -29.32
CA THR A 191 -17.50 -5.12 -30.61
C THR A 191 -18.91 -4.57 -30.67
N ASN A 192 -19.11 -3.51 -31.45
CA ASN A 192 -20.31 -3.30 -32.26
C ASN A 192 -20.06 -2.09 -33.18
N ASN A 193 -19.59 -2.36 -34.40
CA ASN A 193 -20.27 -1.93 -35.62
C ASN A 193 -19.41 -2.23 -36.85
N SER A 194 -19.79 -3.27 -37.58
CA SER A 194 -19.55 -3.38 -39.03
C SER A 194 -20.58 -4.36 -39.61
N ILE A 195 -21.66 -3.77 -40.12
CA ILE A 195 -22.43 -4.04 -41.36
C ILE A 195 -23.90 -3.67 -41.10
#